data_AF-A0A7C1RIE5-F1
#
_entry.id   AF-A0A7C1RIE5-F1
#
_cell.length_a   1.000
_cell.length_b   1.000
_cell.length_c   1.000
_cell.angle_alpha   90.00
_cell.angle_beta   90.00
_cell.angle_gamma   90.00
#
_symmetry.space_group_name_H-M   'P 1'
#
loop_
_entity.id
_entity.type
_entity.pdbx_description
1 polymer ?
#
loop_
_entity_poly.entity_id
_entity_poly.type
_entity_poly.pdbx_seq_one_letter_code
_entity_poly.pdbx_strand_id
1 'polypeptide(L)'
;LASRLIAEQIGKPTAHAPVEADDPELKIFNEVVDSRISAEAVSFAYLHCVLKGLHKAPRIVDHGLSVRDVDVMITPIGCVGTPHHACLKAGIPIIAVKENTCVLNDPMPDEFILVDNYLEAAGILMAMRAGISRQSVRRPLAPTKIERIHNVG
;
A
#
# COMPACT_ATOMS: atom_id res chain seq x y z
N LEU A 1 6.55 -12.96 4.27
CA LEU A 1 7.19 -12.90 5.60
C LEU A 1 8.71 -13.12 5.53
N ALA A 2 9.21 -14.19 4.91
CA ALA A 2 10.65 -14.48 4.83
C ALA A 2 11.49 -13.33 4.23
N SER A 3 11.12 -12.80 3.05
CA SER A 3 11.84 -11.70 2.41
C SER A 3 11.94 -10.46 3.31
N ARG A 4 10.85 -10.10 4.01
CA ARG A 4 10.85 -8.98 4.98
C ARG A 4 11.91 -9.19 6.07
N LEU A 5 11.91 -10.38 6.70
CA LEU A 5 12.85 -10.68 7.78
C LEU A 5 14.30 -10.68 7.29
N ILE A 6 14.56 -11.19 6.08
CA ILE A 6 15.90 -11.16 5.48
C ILE A 6 16.31 -9.71 5.23
N ALA A 7 15.45 -8.90 4.60
CA ALA A 7 15.72 -7.50 4.31
C ALA A 7 16.03 -6.69 5.59
N GLU A 8 15.27 -6.94 6.67
CA GLU A 8 15.51 -6.32 7.99
C GLU A 8 16.88 -6.72 8.56
N GLN A 9 17.30 -7.98 8.42
CA GLN A 9 18.60 -8.44 8.93
C GLN A 9 19.80 -7.92 8.14
N ILE A 10 19.69 -7.86 6.81
CA ILE A 10 20.83 -7.50 5.95
C ILE A 10 20.85 -6.03 5.53
N GLY A 11 19.79 -5.27 5.84
CA GLY A 11 19.67 -3.85 5.48
C GLY A 11 19.64 -3.61 3.96
N LYS A 12 19.15 -4.57 3.17
CA LYS A 12 19.08 -4.49 1.71
C LYS A 12 17.71 -4.92 1.20
N PRO A 13 17.25 -4.36 0.06
CA PRO A 13 16.05 -4.85 -0.60
C PRO A 13 16.22 -6.34 -0.93
N THR A 14 15.15 -7.09 -0.73
CA THR A 14 15.08 -8.50 -1.08
C THR A 14 13.89 -8.73 -1.97
N ALA A 15 14.05 -9.62 -2.94
CA ALA A 15 12.95 -10.13 -3.75
C ALA A 15 13.04 -11.65 -3.77
N HIS A 16 11.90 -12.29 -4.01
CA HIS A 16 11.81 -13.72 -4.24
C HIS A 16 11.25 -13.97 -5.64
N ALA A 17 11.74 -15.02 -6.29
CA ALA A 17 11.07 -15.61 -7.44
C ALA A 17 9.73 -16.24 -6.99
N PRO A 18 8.78 -16.46 -7.91
CA PRO A 18 7.62 -17.30 -7.64
C PRO A 18 8.07 -18.62 -7.02
N VAL A 19 7.45 -18.99 -5.91
CA VAL A 19 7.72 -20.27 -5.24
C VAL A 19 6.98 -21.37 -5.99
N GLU A 20 7.59 -22.55 -6.09
CA GLU A 20 7.11 -23.81 -6.66
C GLU A 20 5.78 -24.31 -6.03
N ALA A 21 4.72 -23.51 -6.08
CA ALA A 21 3.39 -23.93 -5.64
C ALA A 21 2.81 -24.83 -6.74
N ASP A 22 3.22 -26.10 -6.70
CA ASP A 22 2.73 -27.23 -7.49
C ASP A 22 2.82 -27.18 -9.02
N ASP A 23 3.40 -26.12 -9.58
CA ASP A 23 3.64 -26.03 -11.02
C ASP A 23 4.69 -27.07 -11.47
N PRO A 24 4.33 -28.07 -12.30
CA PRO A 24 5.27 -29.07 -12.80
C PRO A 24 6.41 -28.45 -13.62
N GLU A 25 6.20 -27.28 -14.23
CA GLU A 25 7.21 -26.56 -15.01
C GLU A 25 8.28 -25.91 -14.12
N LEU A 26 7.98 -25.67 -12.84
CA LEU A 26 8.93 -25.09 -11.88
C LEU A 26 9.73 -26.14 -11.09
N LYS A 27 9.36 -27.43 -11.14
CA LYS A 27 10.05 -28.54 -10.43
C LYS A 27 11.31 -29.07 -11.12
N ILE A 28 11.77 -28.41 -12.19
CA ILE A 28 12.86 -28.87 -13.07
C ILE A 28 14.26 -28.54 -12.48
N PHE A 29 14.35 -27.77 -11.40
CA PHE A 29 15.61 -27.20 -10.86
C PHE A 29 16.37 -28.06 -9.85
N ASN A 30 16.12 -29.37 -9.81
CA ASN A 30 16.77 -30.23 -8.81
C ASN A 30 18.09 -30.87 -9.28
N GLU A 31 18.52 -30.61 -10.52
CA GLU A 31 19.72 -31.21 -11.11
C GLU A 31 20.66 -30.18 -11.72
N VAL A 32 21.97 -30.50 -11.74
CA VAL A 32 22.98 -29.68 -12.39
C VAL A 32 22.85 -29.82 -13.91
N VAL A 33 22.61 -28.71 -14.60
CA VAL A 33 22.48 -28.66 -16.06
C VAL A 33 23.80 -28.31 -16.77
N ASP A 34 23.92 -28.68 -18.05
CA ASP A 34 25.04 -28.27 -18.90
C ASP A 34 25.12 -26.73 -18.99
N SER A 35 26.34 -26.17 -18.98
CA SER A 35 26.54 -24.72 -18.99
C SER A 35 25.87 -24.03 -20.19
N ARG A 36 25.72 -24.72 -21.32
CA ARG A 36 25.07 -24.20 -22.54
C ARG A 36 23.58 -23.94 -22.38
N ILE A 37 22.90 -24.61 -21.44
CA ILE A 37 21.47 -24.45 -21.18
C ILE A 37 21.18 -23.74 -19.85
N SER A 38 22.23 -23.36 -19.10
CA SER A 38 22.10 -22.73 -17.78
C SER A 38 21.26 -21.45 -17.78
N ALA A 39 21.38 -20.62 -18.81
CA ALA A 39 20.62 -19.37 -18.93
C ALA A 39 19.11 -19.61 -19.14
N GLU A 40 18.76 -20.61 -19.94
CA GLU A 40 17.37 -21.01 -20.17
C GLU A 40 16.77 -21.62 -18.89
N ALA A 41 17.53 -22.49 -18.22
CA ALA A 41 17.15 -23.05 -16.94
C ALA A 41 16.83 -21.92 -15.93
N VAL A 42 17.77 -21.02 -15.66
CA VAL A 42 17.55 -19.92 -14.70
C VAL A 42 16.38 -18.98 -15.07
N SER A 43 15.99 -18.93 -16.34
CA SER A 43 14.87 -18.11 -16.81
C SER A 43 13.49 -18.61 -16.35
N PHE A 44 13.29 -19.92 -16.16
CA PHE A 44 12.01 -20.48 -15.69
C PHE A 44 11.63 -20.01 -14.28
N ALA A 45 12.61 -19.81 -13.41
CA ALA A 45 12.39 -19.21 -12.09
C ALA A 45 12.15 -17.69 -12.17
N TYR A 46 12.02 -17.12 -13.37
CA TYR A 46 11.86 -15.69 -13.61
C TYR A 46 12.99 -14.84 -13.00
N LEU A 47 14.18 -15.41 -12.80
CA LEU A 47 15.27 -14.72 -12.09
C LEU A 47 15.67 -13.41 -12.77
N HIS A 48 15.61 -13.36 -14.10
CA HIS A 48 15.89 -12.14 -14.86
C HIS A 48 14.97 -10.98 -14.48
N CYS A 49 13.67 -11.21 -14.32
CA CYS A 49 12.74 -10.13 -13.96
C CYS A 49 12.93 -9.71 -12.49
N VAL A 50 13.24 -10.67 -11.61
CA VAL A 50 13.57 -10.41 -10.20
C VAL A 50 14.81 -9.52 -10.10
N LEU A 51 15.91 -9.88 -10.78
CA LEU A 51 17.15 -9.08 -10.78
C LEU A 51 16.95 -7.70 -11.39
N LYS A 52 16.20 -7.61 -12.50
CA LYS A 52 15.87 -6.33 -13.14
C LYS A 52 15.04 -5.43 -12.21
N GLY A 53 14.07 -6.00 -11.49
CA GLY A 53 13.29 -5.28 -10.49
C GLY A 53 14.15 -4.81 -9.32
N LEU A 54 14.98 -5.71 -8.79
CA LEU A 54 15.87 -5.43 -7.66
C LEU A 54 16.90 -4.35 -7.97
N HIS A 55 17.41 -4.31 -9.21
CA HIS A 55 18.32 -3.25 -9.67
C HIS A 55 17.71 -1.84 -9.56
N LYS A 56 16.39 -1.72 -9.71
CA LYS A 56 15.65 -0.46 -9.58
C LYS A 56 14.90 -0.31 -8.25
N ALA A 57 15.03 -1.28 -7.34
CA ALA A 57 14.32 -1.25 -6.08
C ALA A 57 14.80 -0.08 -5.21
N PRO A 58 13.90 0.61 -4.49
CA PRO A 58 14.29 1.62 -3.51
C PRO A 58 15.27 1.03 -2.49
N ARG A 59 16.29 1.80 -2.14
CA ARG A 59 17.25 1.39 -1.09
C ARG A 59 16.63 1.61 0.29
N ILE A 60 16.93 0.71 1.21
CA ILE A 60 16.57 0.87 2.62
C ILE A 60 17.64 1.75 3.25
N VAL A 61 17.32 3.02 3.47
CA VAL A 61 18.22 4.05 3.99
C VAL A 61 17.49 4.91 5.00
N ASP A 62 18.21 5.49 5.96
CA ASP A 62 17.63 6.35 7.01
C ASP A 62 17.20 7.75 6.50
N HIS A 63 17.56 8.07 5.26
CA HIS A 63 17.22 9.31 4.57
C HIS A 63 16.39 8.99 3.33
N GLY A 64 15.26 9.68 3.16
CA GLY A 64 14.37 9.44 2.02
C GLY A 64 12.92 9.76 2.37
N LEU A 65 12.01 9.20 1.59
CA LEU A 65 10.58 9.30 1.86
C LEU A 65 10.20 8.34 2.98
N SER A 66 9.44 8.88 3.93
CA SER A 66 8.89 8.18 5.07
C SER A 66 7.38 8.40 5.11
N VAL A 67 6.71 7.77 6.08
CA VAL A 67 5.30 8.06 6.36
C VAL A 67 5.04 9.55 6.61
N ARG A 68 6.03 10.31 7.11
CA ARG A 68 5.89 11.75 7.38
C ARG A 68 5.81 12.61 6.13
N ASP A 69 6.16 12.04 4.98
CA ASP A 69 6.16 12.71 3.67
C ASP A 69 4.88 12.40 2.88
N VAL A 70 3.88 11.78 3.54
CA VAL A 70 2.60 11.38 2.96
C VAL A 70 1.46 12.16 3.60
N ASP A 71 0.68 12.87 2.79
CA ASP A 71 -0.49 13.60 3.27
C ASP A 71 -1.76 12.73 3.36
N VAL A 72 -1.92 11.74 2.46
CA VAL A 72 -3.10 10.87 2.35
C VAL A 72 -2.69 9.52 1.76
N MET A 73 -3.25 8.43 2.26
CA MET A 73 -3.11 7.09 1.67
C MET A 73 -4.41 6.67 0.96
N ILE A 74 -4.31 6.06 -0.23
CA ILE A 74 -5.45 5.42 -0.91
C ILE A 74 -5.20 3.91 -1.00
N THR A 75 -6.21 3.11 -0.68
CA THR A 75 -6.08 1.65 -0.60
C THR A 75 -7.30 0.93 -1.18
N PRO A 76 -7.15 -0.31 -1.72
CA PRO A 76 -8.27 -1.21 -1.94
C PRO A 76 -9.07 -1.45 -0.66
N ILE A 77 -10.36 -1.79 -0.80
CA ILE A 77 -11.16 -2.29 0.32
C ILE A 77 -10.65 -3.68 0.76
N GLY A 78 -10.68 -3.95 2.07
CA GLY A 78 -10.29 -5.26 2.63
C GLY A 78 -8.79 -5.53 2.62
N CYS A 79 -7.95 -4.51 2.42
CA CYS A 79 -6.50 -4.61 2.43
C CYS A 79 -5.94 -3.74 3.56
N VAL A 80 -5.45 -4.36 4.63
CA VAL A 80 -4.90 -3.64 5.79
C VAL A 80 -3.58 -4.29 6.23
N GLY A 81 -2.53 -3.48 6.36
CA GLY A 81 -1.22 -3.97 6.79
C GLY A 81 -0.35 -2.91 7.45
N THR A 82 0.94 -3.20 7.55
CA THR A 82 1.93 -2.31 8.20
C THR A 82 1.91 -0.86 7.68
N PRO A 83 1.79 -0.59 6.36
CA PRO A 83 1.73 0.79 5.86
C PRO A 83 0.50 1.55 6.40
N HIS A 84 -0.65 0.89 6.51
CA HIS A 84 -1.87 1.49 7.04
C HIS A 84 -1.74 1.83 8.52
N HIS A 85 -1.19 0.90 9.32
CA HIS A 85 -0.95 1.16 10.74
C HIS A 85 0.04 2.31 10.96
N ALA A 86 1.05 2.44 10.10
CA ALA A 86 1.98 3.57 10.14
C ALA A 86 1.24 4.90 9.85
N CYS A 87 0.35 4.93 8.86
CA CYS A 87 -0.46 6.10 8.55
C CYS A 87 -1.42 6.47 9.68
N LEU A 88 -2.15 5.49 10.24
CA LEU A 88 -3.03 5.70 11.40
C LEU A 88 -2.28 6.30 12.59
N LYS A 89 -1.11 5.74 12.93
CA LYS A 89 -0.27 6.24 14.02
C LYS A 89 0.25 7.67 13.77
N ALA A 90 0.46 8.03 12.52
CA ALA A 90 0.88 9.37 12.11
C ALA A 90 -0.29 10.37 11.95
N GLY A 91 -1.54 9.93 12.14
CA GLY A 91 -2.73 10.76 11.89
C GLY A 91 -2.99 11.05 10.41
N ILE A 92 -2.41 10.24 9.53
CA ILE A 92 -2.58 10.39 8.07
C ILE A 92 -3.90 9.76 7.67
N PRO A 93 -4.79 10.50 7.00
CA PRO A 93 -6.07 9.99 6.53
C PRO A 93 -5.88 8.90 5.48
N ILE A 94 -6.68 7.84 5.60
CA ILE A 94 -6.67 6.70 4.69
C ILE A 94 -8.02 6.61 4.00
N ILE A 95 -8.02 6.59 2.67
CA ILE A 95 -9.21 6.47 1.83
C ILE A 95 -9.24 5.06 1.26
N ALA A 96 -10.25 4.27 1.63
CA ALA A 96 -10.46 2.93 1.08
C ALA A 96 -11.54 2.95 0.01
N VAL A 97 -11.19 2.41 -1.17
CA VAL A 97 -12.04 2.46 -2.36
C VAL A 97 -12.73 1.12 -2.56
N LYS A 98 -14.06 1.09 -2.49
CA LYS A 98 -14.86 -0.15 -2.58
C LYS A 98 -14.80 -0.81 -3.95
N GLU A 99 -14.77 -0.06 -5.05
CA GLU A 99 -14.65 -0.63 -6.40
C GLU A 99 -13.30 -1.32 -6.64
N ASN A 100 -12.26 -0.97 -5.86
CA ASN A 100 -10.96 -1.62 -5.95
C ASN A 100 -10.90 -2.77 -4.95
N THR A 101 -11.10 -3.98 -5.43
CA THR A 101 -11.05 -5.22 -4.63
C THR A 101 -9.72 -5.94 -4.83
N CYS A 102 -9.35 -6.74 -3.83
CA CYS A 102 -8.19 -7.62 -3.92
C CYS A 102 -8.53 -8.98 -3.28
N VAL A 103 -7.57 -9.90 -3.28
CA VAL A 103 -7.73 -11.23 -2.69
C VAL A 103 -7.75 -11.24 -1.16
N LEU A 104 -7.44 -10.11 -0.53
CA LEU A 104 -7.45 -9.95 0.93
C LEU A 104 -8.87 -9.61 1.42
N ASN A 105 -9.14 -9.94 2.69
CA ASN A 105 -10.40 -9.67 3.35
C ASN A 105 -10.15 -9.25 4.81
N ASP A 106 -9.25 -8.29 4.99
CA ASP A 106 -8.88 -7.77 6.30
C ASP A 106 -10.00 -6.86 6.85
N PRO A 107 -10.25 -6.88 8.18
CA PRO A 107 -11.20 -5.96 8.80
C PRO A 107 -10.71 -4.51 8.68
N MET A 108 -11.61 -3.63 8.30
CA MET A 108 -11.31 -2.20 8.08
C MET A 108 -11.48 -1.40 9.38
N PRO A 109 -10.48 -0.60 9.80
CA PRO A 109 -10.64 0.33 10.92
C PRO A 109 -11.69 1.42 10.64
N ASP A 110 -12.42 1.82 11.68
CA ASP A 110 -13.50 2.82 11.58
C ASP A 110 -12.99 4.21 11.19
N GLU A 111 -11.70 4.49 11.42
CA GLU A 111 -11.04 5.74 11.06
C GLU A 111 -10.86 5.91 9.54
N PHE A 112 -11.03 4.85 8.75
CA PHE A 112 -10.86 4.92 7.30
C PHE A 112 -12.03 5.65 6.64
N ILE A 113 -11.69 6.45 5.64
CA ILE A 113 -12.66 7.13 4.79
C ILE A 113 -13.06 6.15 3.69
N LEU A 114 -14.25 5.57 3.79
CA LEU A 114 -14.78 4.69 2.75
C LEU A 114 -15.39 5.52 1.61
N VAL A 115 -15.02 5.17 0.38
CA VAL A 115 -15.59 5.74 -0.86
C VAL A 115 -15.98 4.62 -1.82
N ASP A 116 -16.96 4.88 -2.69
CA ASP A 116 -17.44 3.87 -3.62
C ASP A 116 -16.48 3.68 -4.80
N ASN A 117 -15.86 4.76 -5.29
CA ASN A 117 -14.98 4.76 -6.47
C ASN A 117 -13.85 5.80 -6.40
N TYR A 118 -12.93 5.76 -7.37
CA TYR A 118 -11.80 6.68 -7.45
C TYR A 118 -12.18 8.12 -7.77
N LEU A 119 -13.33 8.37 -8.41
CA LEU A 119 -13.81 9.74 -8.62
C LEU A 119 -14.17 10.41 -7.30
N GLU A 120 -14.79 9.66 -6.37
CA GLU A 120 -15.02 10.12 -5.01
C GLU A 120 -13.71 10.33 -4.23
N ALA A 121 -12.76 9.39 -4.34
CA ALA A 121 -11.44 9.54 -3.72
C ALA A 121 -10.74 10.82 -4.19
N ALA A 122 -10.76 11.09 -5.50
CA ALA A 122 -10.22 12.30 -6.10
C ALA A 122 -10.94 13.56 -5.60
N GLY A 123 -12.28 13.53 -5.49
CA GLY A 123 -13.06 14.63 -4.93
C GLY A 123 -12.68 14.95 -3.49
N ILE A 124 -12.46 13.93 -2.65
CA ILE A 124 -12.00 14.10 -1.27
C ILE A 124 -10.58 14.69 -1.24
N LEU A 125 -9.65 14.16 -2.03
CA LEU A 125 -8.29 14.70 -2.17
C LEU A 125 -8.31 16.19 -2.55
N MET A 126 -9.16 16.57 -3.51
CA MET A 126 -9.29 17.96 -3.94
C MET A 126 -9.87 18.85 -2.84
N ALA A 127 -10.85 18.37 -2.09
CA ALA A 127 -11.40 19.10 -0.95
C ALA A 127 -10.33 19.31 0.14
N MET A 128 -9.56 18.28 0.47
CA MET A 128 -8.47 18.36 1.45
C MET A 128 -7.40 19.36 1.02
N ARG A 129 -6.97 19.29 -0.24
CA ARG A 129 -6.00 20.24 -0.83
C ARG A 129 -6.49 21.68 -0.79
N ALA A 130 -7.80 21.90 -0.95
CA ALA A 130 -8.41 23.22 -0.89
C ALA A 130 -8.72 23.71 0.54
N GLY A 131 -8.46 22.90 1.58
CA GLY A 131 -8.85 23.21 2.95
C GLY A 131 -10.36 23.19 3.19
N ILE A 132 -11.11 22.47 2.34
CA ILE A 132 -12.57 22.36 2.39
C ILE A 132 -12.96 21.09 3.14
N SER A 133 -13.90 21.23 4.09
CA SER A 133 -14.45 20.08 4.80
C SER A 133 -15.21 19.15 3.86
N ARG A 134 -14.98 17.83 3.99
CA ARG A 134 -15.75 16.80 3.26
C ARG A 134 -17.26 16.92 3.47
N GLN A 135 -17.69 17.37 4.64
CA GLN A 135 -19.12 17.52 4.95
C GLN A 135 -19.75 18.69 4.20
N SER A 136 -18.99 19.73 3.85
CA SER A 136 -19.54 20.91 3.15
C SER A 136 -19.75 20.69 1.65
N VAL A 137 -19.10 19.67 1.07
CA VAL A 137 -19.26 19.32 -0.36
C VAL A 137 -20.39 18.29 -0.60
N ARG A 138 -21.06 17.84 0.46
CA ARG A 138 -22.23 16.94 0.36
C ARG A 138 -23.50 17.65 0.78
N ARG A 139 -24.63 17.16 0.26
CA ARG A 139 -25.96 17.61 0.66
C ARG A 139 -26.75 16.44 1.27
N PRO A 140 -27.66 16.72 2.22
CA PRO A 140 -27.88 18.02 2.85
C PRO A 140 -26.73 18.41 3.80
N LEU A 141 -26.55 19.72 4.05
CA LEU A 141 -25.61 20.18 5.05
C LEU A 141 -26.13 19.87 6.46
N ALA A 142 -25.23 19.51 7.38
CA ALA A 142 -25.60 19.28 8.76
C ALA A 142 -26.09 20.59 9.43
N PRO A 143 -27.08 20.53 10.35
CA PRO A 143 -27.49 21.69 11.13
C PRO A 143 -26.32 22.28 11.92
N THR A 144 -26.24 23.61 11.99
CA THR A 144 -25.21 24.32 12.76
C THR A 144 -25.65 24.44 14.23
N LYS A 145 -24.73 24.20 15.17
CA LYS A 145 -24.95 24.44 16.60
C LYS A 145 -24.79 25.93 16.89
N ILE A 146 -25.84 26.57 17.42
CA ILE A 146 -25.80 27.98 17.82
C ILE A 146 -25.51 28.04 19.32
N GLU A 147 -24.40 28.66 19.70
CA GLU A 147 -24.08 28.96 21.12
C GLU A 147 -24.31 30.45 21.38
N ARG A 148 -25.16 30.78 22.37
CA ARG A 148 -25.35 32.16 22.82
C ARG A 148 -24.32 32.46 23.90
N ILE A 149 -23.38 33.35 23.59
CA ILE A 149 -22.43 33.88 24.57
C ILE A 149 -23.14 35.03 25.31
N HIS A 150 -23.45 34.84 26.59
CA HIS A 150 -23.85 35.96 27.45
C HIS A 150 -22.57 36.63 27.96
N ASN A 151 -22.32 37.87 27.52
CA ASN A 151 -21.32 38.72 28.15
C ASN A 151 -21.81 39.04 29.56
N VAL A 152 -21.19 38.41 30.55
CA VAL A 152 -21.30 38.84 31.94
C VAL A 152 -20.37 40.05 32.07
N GLY A 153 -20.97 41.21 32.38
CA GLY A 153 -20.26 42.47 32.58
C GLY A 153 -19.42 42.49 33.85
#